data_AF-A0A523HQN1-F1
#
_entry.id   AF-A0A523HQN1-F1
#
_cell.length_a   1.000
_cell.length_b   1.000
_cell.length_c   1.000
_cell.angle_alpha   90.00
_cell.angle_beta   90.00
_cell.angle_gamma   90.00
#
_symmetry.space_group_name_H-M   'P 1'
#
loop_
_entity.id
_entity.type
_entity.pdbx_description
1 polymer ?
#
loop_
_entity_poly.entity_id
_entity_poly.type
_entity_poly.pdbx_seq_one_letter_code
_entity_poly.pdbx_strand_id
1 'polypeptide(L)' 'MPTIIGAEVAKMHKKKVNQSDYMSLQLMEIENFRLSLSYEGQAIISFQEATMLWFSEGRADKFKADYPMMRETMKPATA' A
#
# COMPACT_ATOMS: atom_id res chain seq x y z
N MET A 1 -37.43 -14.47 12.07
CA MET A 1 -36.99 -14.26 10.67
C MET A 1 -35.67 -13.49 10.72
N PRO A 2 -34.55 -13.97 10.14
CA PRO A 2 -33.30 -13.24 10.19
C PRO A 2 -33.19 -12.24 9.03
N THR A 3 -32.65 -11.07 9.36
CA THR A 3 -32.58 -9.83 8.58
C THR A 3 -31.58 -9.91 7.42
N ILE A 4 -32.01 -9.60 6.19
CA ILE A 4 -31.19 -9.61 4.95
C ILE A 4 -30.40 -8.29 4.80
N ILE A 5 -29.86 -7.76 5.90
CA ILE A 5 -29.06 -6.52 5.87
C ILE A 5 -27.74 -6.83 6.55
N GLY A 6 -26.84 -7.49 5.83
CA GLY A 6 -25.53 -7.86 6.40
C GLY A 6 -24.53 -8.42 5.40
N ALA A 7 -24.97 -8.86 4.22
CA ALA A 7 -24.09 -9.50 3.24
C ALA A 7 -23.71 -8.60 2.03
N GLU A 8 -24.31 -7.41 1.89
CA GLU A 8 -24.16 -6.57 0.70
C GLU A 8 -23.11 -5.44 0.81
N VAL A 9 -22.35 -5.38 1.90
CA VAL A 9 -21.34 -4.31 2.11
C VAL A 9 -19.90 -4.79 1.87
N ALA A 10 -19.65 -6.09 1.67
CA ALA A 10 -18.30 -6.66 1.72
C ALA A 10 -17.75 -7.21 0.39
N LYS A 11 -18.12 -6.64 -0.77
CA LYS A 11 -17.42 -6.92 -2.03
C LYS A 11 -17.24 -5.67 -2.88
N MET A 12 -16.59 -4.65 -2.32
CA MET A 12 -15.92 -3.67 -3.16
C MET A 12 -14.79 -4.42 -3.87
N HIS A 13 -15.00 -4.81 -5.13
CA HIS A 13 -13.97 -5.45 -5.95
C HIS A 13 -12.76 -4.51 -6.01
N LYS A 14 -11.70 -4.81 -5.24
CA LYS A 14 -10.46 -4.05 -5.26
C LYS A 14 -9.92 -4.10 -6.69
N LYS A 15 -10.02 -2.97 -7.40
CA LYS A 15 -9.59 -2.85 -8.80
C LYS A 15 -8.09 -3.17 -8.83
N LYS A 16 -7.70 -4.15 -9.65
CA LYS A 16 -6.30 -4.48 -9.82
C LYS A 16 -5.57 -3.31 -10.49
N VAL A 17 -4.32 -3.07 -10.09
CA VAL A 17 -3.47 -2.01 -10.64
C VAL A 17 -2.38 -2.58 -11.54
N ASN A 18 -1.97 -1.83 -12.56
CA ASN A 18 -0.81 -2.20 -13.37
C ASN A 18 0.50 -1.96 -12.57
N GLN A 19 1.63 -2.42 -13.10
CA GLN A 19 2.92 -2.31 -12.41
C GLN A 19 3.39 -0.86 -12.19
N SER A 20 3.23 0.04 -13.16
CA SER A 20 3.66 1.44 -13.02
C SER A 20 2.87 2.19 -11.96
N ASP A 21 1.56 1.96 -11.90
CA ASP A 21 0.66 2.56 -10.92
C ASP A 21 0.95 1.97 -9.54
N TYR A 22 1.17 0.65 -9.44
CA TYR A 22 1.54 0.00 -8.19
C TYR A 22 2.83 0.59 -7.61
N MET A 23 3.88 0.76 -8.42
CA MET A 23 5.15 1.33 -7.98
C MET A 23 4.97 2.79 -7.53
N SER A 24 4.23 3.59 -8.30
CA SER A 24 3.95 4.99 -7.96
C SER A 24 3.19 5.11 -6.64
N LEU A 25 2.16 4.29 -6.45
CA LEU A 25 1.39 4.22 -5.20
C LEU A 25 2.26 3.81 -4.02
N GLN A 26 3.14 2.82 -4.21
CA GLN A 26 4.03 2.35 -3.15
C GLN A 26 4.98 3.46 -2.69
N LEU A 27 5.59 4.19 -3.63
CA LEU A 27 6.50 5.30 -3.32
C LEU A 27 5.76 6.43 -2.59
N MET A 28 4.55 6.76 -3.03
CA MET A 28 3.71 7.78 -2.40
C MET A 28 3.32 7.40 -0.97
N GLU A 29 2.93 6.14 -0.73
CA GLU A 29 2.57 5.66 0.61
C GLU A 29 3.75 5.69 1.58
N ILE A 30 4.95 5.33 1.11
CA ILE A 30 6.18 5.41 1.92
C ILE A 30 6.51 6.87 2.24
N GLU A 31 6.36 7.78 1.27
CA GLU A 31 6.61 9.20 1.50
C GLU A 31 5.59 9.81 2.48
N ASN A 32 4.31 9.45 2.35
CA ASN A 32 3.28 9.88 3.29
C ASN A 32 3.57 9.38 4.72
N PHE A 33 4.00 8.13 4.85
CA PHE A 33 4.42 7.56 6.12
C PHE A 33 5.65 8.29 6.71
N ARG A 34 6.64 8.59 5.87
CA ARG A 34 7.82 9.38 6.28
C ARG A 34 7.41 10.76 6.79
N LEU A 35 6.52 11.43 6.06
CA LEU A 35 6.01 12.73 6.44
C LEU A 35 5.23 12.66 7.76
N SER A 36 4.37 11.66 7.95
CA SER A 36 3.61 11.51 9.20
C SER A 36 4.53 11.37 10.42
N LEU A 37 5.63 10.62 10.29
CA LEU A 37 6.64 10.50 11.38
C LEU A 37 7.32 11.83 11.69
N SER A 38 7.59 12.65 10.66
CA SER A 38 8.22 13.97 10.85
C SER A 38 7.28 15.00 11.52
N TYR A 39 5.97 14.91 11.28
CA TYR A 39 4.97 15.77 11.94
C TYR A 39 4.77 15.40 13.42
N GLU A 40 5.10 14.18 13.82
CA GLU A 40 5.01 13.70 15.21
C GLU A 40 6.20 14.13 16.08
N GLY A 41 7.08 15.01 15.59
CA GLY A 41 8.25 15.51 16.32
C GLY A 41 9.41 14.52 16.41
N GLN A 42 9.37 13.42 15.65
CA GLN A 42 10.50 12.51 15.51
C GLN A 42 11.58 13.12 14.60
N ALA A 43 12.81 12.66 14.75
CA ALA A 43 13.94 13.08 13.92
C ALA A 43 13.60 12.95 12.42
N ILE A 44 14.11 13.86 11.59
CA ILE A 44 13.95 13.78 10.14
C ILE A 44 14.67 12.52 9.67
N ILE A 45 13.91 11.49 9.31
CA ILE A 45 14.44 10.25 8.74
C ILE A 45 14.46 10.35 7.20
N SER A 46 15.46 9.69 6.62
CA SER A 46 15.60 9.53 5.17
C SER A 46 14.49 8.63 4.60
N PHE A 47 14.28 8.72 3.28
CA PHE A 47 13.34 7.84 2.58
C PHE A 47 13.72 6.35 2.73
N GLN A 48 15.01 6.03 2.77
CA GLN A 48 15.49 4.67 2.97
C GLN A 48 15.13 4.13 4.37
N GLU A 49 15.33 4.94 5.42
CA GLU A 49 14.95 4.56 6.79
C GLU A 49 13.44 4.40 6.92
N ALA A 50 12.66 5.32 6.34
CA ALA A 50 11.20 5.22 6.30
C ALA A 50 10.74 3.96 5.58
N THR A 51 11.40 3.59 4.47
CA THR A 51 11.13 2.36 3.74
C THR A 51 11.36 1.13 4.64
N MET A 52 12.50 1.07 5.35
CA MET A 52 12.79 -0.03 6.27
C MET A 52 11.76 -0.15 7.40
N LEU A 53 11.38 0.96 8.03
CA LEU A 53 10.36 1.01 9.07
C LEU A 53 8.98 0.59 8.53
N TRP A 54 8.63 1.06 7.34
CA TRP A 54 7.37 0.72 6.70
C TRP A 54 7.26 -0.79 6.43
N PHE A 55 8.36 -1.43 6.04
CA PHE A 55 8.44 -2.89 5.92
C PHE A 55 8.35 -3.59 7.29
N SER A 56 9.09 -3.13 8.30
CA SER A 56 9.09 -3.77 9.62
C SER A 56 7.75 -3.67 10.36
N GLU A 57 6.96 -2.62 10.12
CA GLU A 57 5.60 -2.45 10.64
C GLU A 57 4.54 -3.30 9.91
N GLY A 58 4.94 -4.09 8.90
CA GLY A 58 4.01 -4.91 8.12
C GLY A 58 3.07 -4.12 7.20
N ARG A 59 3.36 -2.82 6.96
CA ARG A 59 2.56 -1.97 6.06
C ARG A 59 2.67 -2.43 4.61
N ALA A 60 3.78 -3.06 4.24
CA ALA A 60 3.97 -3.69 2.94
C ALA A 60 2.91 -4.75 2.61
N ASP A 61 2.48 -5.52 3.60
CA ASP A 61 1.50 -6.59 3.36
C ASP A 61 0.08 -6.03 3.32
N LYS A 62 -0.21 -5.00 4.12
CA LYS A 62 -1.45 -4.22 4.01
C LYS A 62 -1.57 -3.58 2.62
N PHE A 63 -0.51 -2.93 2.16
CA PHE A 63 -0.45 -2.31 0.84
C PHE A 63 -0.72 -3.32 -0.29
N LYS A 64 -0.07 -4.49 -0.28
CA LYS A 64 -0.32 -5.55 -1.29
C LYS A 64 -1.78 -6.03 -1.28
N ALA A 65 -2.41 -6.08 -0.10
CA ALA A 65 -3.79 -6.49 0.05
C ALA A 65 -4.77 -5.42 -0.46
N ASP A 66 -4.42 -4.14 -0.34
CA ASP A 66 -5.22 -3.00 -0.80
C ASP A 66 -5.07 -2.72 -2.30
N TYR A 67 -3.88 -2.95 -2.84
CA TYR A 67 -3.54 -2.68 -4.24
C TYR A 67 -3.08 -3.95 -4.95
N PRO A 68 -3.97 -4.93 -5.23
CA PRO A 68 -3.58 -6.15 -5.91
C PRO A 68 -3.05 -5.84 -7.32
N MET A 69 -1.83 -6.26 -7.64
CA MET A 69 -1.23 -6.04 -8.96
C MET A 69 -1.81 -7.01 -10.02
N MET A 70 -1.99 -6.54 -11.24
CA MET A 70 -2.29 -7.36 -12.41
C MET A 70 -1.06 -8.20 -12.78
N ARG A 71 -0.99 -9.45 -12.29
CA ARG A 71 0.14 -10.37 -12.55
C ARG A 71 0.47 -10.55 -14.03
N GLU A 72 -0.54 -10.52 -14.90
CA GLU A 72 -0.40 -10.64 -16.35
C GLU A 72 0.35 -9.46 -17.00
N THR A 73 0.43 -8.31 -16.32
CA THR A 73 1.10 -7.09 -16.80
C THR A 73 2.50 -6.90 -16.22
N MET A 74 2.93 -7.80 -15.33
CA MET A 74 4.21 -7.68 -14.66
C MET A 74 5.33 -8.00 -15.66
N LYS A 75 6.13 -6.98 -15.97
CA LYS A 75 7.40 -7.15 -16.69
C LYS A 75 8.53 -7.20 -15.68
N PRO A 76 9.59 -7.99 -15.94
CA PRO A 76 10.81 -7.90 -15.15
C PRO A 76 11.25 -6.44 -15.10
N ALA A 77 11.67 -5.96 -13.93
CA ALA A 77 12.43 -4.72 -13.87
C ALA A 77 13.72 -4.97 -14.63
N THR A 78 13.80 -4.53 -15.88
CA THR A 78 15.03 -4.62 -16.68
C THR A 78 16.06 -3.73 -16.01
N ALA A 79 17.14 -4.36 -15.53
CA ALA A 79 18.34 -3.72 -15.00
C ALA A 79 19.09 -2.95 -16.08
#